data_AF-A0A3D5K3W9-F1
#
_entry.id   AF-A0A3D5K3W9-F1
#
_cell.length_a   1.000
_cell.length_b   1.000
_cell.length_c   1.000
_cell.angle_alpha   90.00
_cell.angle_beta   90.00
_cell.angle_gamma   90.00
#
_symmetry.space_group_name_H-M   'P 1'
#
loop_
_entity.id
_entity.type
_entity.pdbx_description
1 polymer ?
#
loop_
_entity_poly.entity_id
_entity_poly.type
_entity_poly.pdbx_seq_one_letter_code
_entity_poly.pdbx_strand_id
1 'polypeptide(L)' 'MFTAHPASVGETWSQHARFAFSAAGRLVVAAMAATVHALFPFLFQTTASRTIDVLHSRIHGPRGNESVVTTTTELLAE' A
#
# COMPACT_ATOMS: atom_id res chain seq x y z
N MET A 1 8.58 -13.40 21.00
CA MET A 1 7.37 -12.58 21.23
C MET A 1 7.33 -11.46 20.20
N PHE A 2 6.22 -11.29 19.49
CA PHE A 2 5.96 -10.24 18.48
C PHE A 2 5.83 -8.82 19.10
N THR A 3 6.65 -8.52 20.10
CA THR A 3 6.69 -7.25 20.84
C THR A 3 8.12 -6.73 21.01
N ALA A 4 9.13 -7.34 20.40
CA ALA A 4 10.54 -6.97 20.58
C ALA A 4 11.11 -5.98 19.53
N HIS A 5 10.26 -5.30 18.75
CA HIS A 5 10.71 -4.20 17.86
C HIS A 5 9.76 -2.99 17.70
N PRO A 6 8.45 -2.99 18.10
CA PRO A 6 7.59 -1.82 17.84
C PRO A 6 7.81 -0.64 18.80
N ALA A 7 8.72 -0.74 19.76
CA ALA A 7 9.01 0.35 20.69
C ALA A 7 10.10 1.33 20.20
N SER A 8 10.81 1.04 19.10
CA SER A 8 12.04 1.79 18.74
C SER A 8 11.89 2.81 17.61
N VAL A 9 10.69 3.08 17.07
CA VAL A 9 10.58 3.89 15.84
C VAL A 9 9.46 4.93 15.77
N GLY A 10 8.58 5.06 16.78
CA GLY A 10 7.59 6.15 16.82
C GLY A 10 6.51 6.12 15.72
N GLU A 11 6.43 5.04 14.94
CA GLU A 11 5.39 4.81 13.96
C GLU A 11 4.37 3.81 14.52
N THR A 12 3.08 4.12 14.38
CA THR A 12 2.06 3.32 15.07
C THR A 12 1.94 1.94 14.41
N TRP A 13 1.82 0.87 15.20
CA TRP A 13 1.40 -0.45 14.68
C TRP A 13 0.17 -0.27 13.76
N SER A 14 -0.77 0.63 14.08
CA SER A 14 -1.87 0.97 13.18
C SER A 14 -1.48 1.43 11.76
N GLN A 15 -0.36 2.13 11.53
CA GLN A 15 0.09 2.49 10.17
C GLN A 15 0.53 1.25 9.38
N HIS A 16 1.33 0.38 9.98
CA HIS A 16 1.73 -0.87 9.35
C HIS A 16 0.54 -1.80 9.11
N ALA A 17 -0.39 -1.86 10.08
CA ALA A 17 -1.65 -2.60 9.96
C ALA A 17 -2.46 -2.12 8.75
N ARG A 18 -2.68 -0.80 8.67
CA ARG A 18 -3.44 -0.18 7.60
C ARG A 18 -2.82 -0.44 6.23
N PHE A 19 -1.50 -0.33 6.11
CA PHE A 19 -0.80 -0.66 4.87
C PHE A 19 -0.97 -2.14 4.50
N ALA A 20 -0.74 -3.05 5.45
CA ALA A 20 -0.88 -4.49 5.23
C ALA A 20 -2.32 -4.88 4.84
N PHE A 21 -3.33 -4.35 5.53
CA PHE A 21 -4.75 -4.56 5.18
C PHE A 21 -5.10 -3.97 3.81
N SER A 22 -4.55 -2.80 3.46
CA SER A 22 -4.74 -2.20 2.13
C SER A 22 -4.13 -3.07 1.02
N ALA A 23 -2.95 -3.63 1.24
CA ALA A 23 -2.31 -4.57 0.33
C ALA A 23 -3.12 -5.86 0.19
N ALA A 24 -3.56 -6.45 1.31
CA ALA A 24 -4.38 -7.66 1.33
C ALA A 24 -5.69 -7.47 0.56
N GLY A 25 -6.40 -6.35 0.76
CA GLY A 25 -7.63 -6.05 0.02
C GLY A 25 -7.43 -5.99 -1.50
N ARG A 26 -6.33 -5.41 -1.97
CA ARG A 26 -6.00 -5.38 -3.41
C ARG A 26 -5.71 -6.77 -3.97
N LEU A 27 -5.02 -7.64 -3.21
CA LEU A 27 -4.78 -9.02 -3.62
C LEU A 27 -6.09 -9.82 -3.74
N VAL A 28 -7.02 -9.64 -2.80
CA VAL A 28 -8.34 -10.28 -2.86
C VAL A 28 -9.10 -9.85 -4.12
N VAL A 29 -9.11 -8.55 -4.44
CA VAL A 29 -9.75 -8.05 -5.67
C VAL A 29 -9.09 -8.62 -6.92
N ALA A 30 -7.75 -8.67 -6.97
CA ALA A 30 -7.02 -9.27 -8.09
C ALA A 30 -7.35 -10.76 -8.27
N ALA A 31 -7.40 -11.51 -7.16
CA ALA A 31 -7.77 -12.92 -7.17
C ALA A 31 -9.20 -13.12 -7.66
N MET A 32 -10.17 -12.35 -7.14
CA MET A 32 -11.56 -12.42 -7.61
C MET A 32 -11.68 -12.08 -9.11
N ALA A 33 -10.98 -11.05 -9.58
CA ALA A 33 -10.96 -10.68 -11.00
C ALA A 33 -10.39 -11.82 -11.86
N ALA A 34 -9.30 -12.46 -11.43
CA ALA A 34 -8.71 -13.60 -12.11
C ALA A 34 -9.66 -14.82 -12.11
N THR A 35 -10.36 -15.09 -11.01
CA THR A 35 -11.35 -16.18 -10.94
C THR A 35 -12.51 -15.92 -11.91
N VAL A 36 -13.06 -14.70 -11.94
CA VAL A 36 -14.14 -14.37 -12.89
C VAL A 36 -13.65 -14.45 -14.32
N HIS A 37 -12.42 -13.99 -14.61
CA HIS A 37 -11.82 -14.11 -15.93
C HIS A 37 -11.63 -15.58 -16.35
N ALA A 38 -11.23 -16.47 -15.42
CA ALA A 38 -11.10 -17.89 -15.70
C ALA A 38 -12.43 -18.56 -16.10
N LEU A 39 -13.55 -18.07 -15.55
CA LEU A 39 -14.90 -18.53 -15.93
C LEU A 39 -15.42 -17.84 -17.19
N PHE A 40 -15.10 -16.55 -17.35
CA PHE A 40 -15.55 -15.71 -18.45
C PHE A 40 -14.35 -14.95 -19.04
N PRO A 41 -13.64 -15.53 -20.04
CA PRO A 41 -12.36 -15.01 -20.53
C PRO A 41 -12.44 -13.61 -21.19
N PHE A 42 -13.64 -13.10 -21.44
CA PHE A 42 -13.86 -11.75 -21.95
C PHE A 42 -13.94 -10.67 -20.86
N LEU A 43 -14.22 -11.03 -19.61
CA LEU A 43 -14.28 -10.11 -18.46
C LEU A 43 -12.91 -9.96 -17.79
N PHE A 44 -12.60 -8.76 -17.28
CA PHE A 44 -11.43 -8.50 -16.43
C PHE A 44 -10.05 -8.87 -16.99
N GLN A 45 -9.89 -8.88 -18.32
CA GLN A 45 -8.68 -9.34 -19.03
C GLN A 45 -7.35 -8.77 -18.49
N THR A 46 -7.34 -7.52 -18.02
CA THR A 46 -6.13 -6.86 -17.49
C THR A 46 -6.25 -6.43 -16.03
N THR A 47 -7.38 -6.72 -15.39
CA THR A 47 -7.68 -6.19 -14.05
C THR A 47 -6.77 -6.81 -13.00
N ALA A 48 -6.63 -8.15 -13.01
CA ALA A 48 -5.77 -8.85 -12.06
C ALA A 48 -4.31 -8.42 -12.19
N SER A 49 -3.75 -8.45 -13.41
CA SER A 49 -2.36 -8.08 -13.67
C SER A 49 -2.08 -6.62 -13.28
N ARG A 50 -2.93 -5.67 -13.69
CA ARG A 50 -2.77 -4.26 -13.33
C ARG A 50 -2.79 -4.03 -11.81
N THR A 51 -3.68 -4.71 -11.08
CA THR A 51 -3.73 -4.60 -9.62
C THR A 51 -2.46 -5.14 -8.97
N ILE A 52 -1.91 -6.24 -9.47
CA ILE A 52 -0.65 -6.82 -9.00
C ILE A 52 0.52 -5.88 -9.32
N ASP A 53 0.60 -5.32 -10.53
CA ASP A 53 1.65 -4.39 -10.92
C ASP A 53 1.67 -3.15 -10.02
N VAL A 54 0.50 -2.55 -9.78
CA VAL A 54 0.36 -1.40 -8.86
C VAL A 54 0.78 -1.77 -7.45
N LEU A 55 0.44 -2.97 -6.98
CA LEU A 55 0.84 -3.43 -5.65
C LEU A 55 2.35 -3.68 -5.58
N HIS A 56 2.92 -4.30 -6.61
CA HIS A 56 4.35 -4.55 -6.74
C HIS A 56 5.13 -3.23 -6.74
N SER A 57 4.69 -2.23 -7.51
CA SER A 57 5.29 -0.88 -7.49
C SER A 57 5.14 -0.18 -6.14
N ARG A 58 4.07 -0.42 -5.38
CA ARG A 58 3.91 0.18 -4.04
C ARG A 58 4.80 -0.48 -2.98
N ILE A 59 5.09 -1.77 -3.14
CA ILE A 59 5.94 -2.53 -2.20
C ILE A 59 7.42 -2.35 -2.53
N HIS A 60 7.77 -2.32 -3.83
CA HIS A 60 9.16 -2.33 -4.32
C HIS A 60 9.58 -1.08 -5.08
N GLY A 61 8.65 -0.16 -5.37
CA GLY A 61 9.00 1.11 -6.01
C GLY A 61 9.93 1.94 -5.12
N PRO A 62 10.53 3.01 -5.68
CA PRO A 62 11.33 3.93 -4.88
C PRO A 62 10.47 4.35 -3.70
N ARG A 63 10.93 4.11 -2.47
CA ARG A 63 10.32 4.68 -1.26
C ARG A 63 10.54 6.18 -1.34
N GLY A 64 9.80 6.84 -2.21
CA GLY A 64 9.85 8.27 -2.45
C GLY A 64 9.50 8.94 -1.15
N ASN A 65 10.48 9.66 -0.63
CA ASN A 65 10.42 10.60 0.47
C ASN A 65 9.11 11.41 0.52
N GLU A 66 8.06 10.88 1.13
CA GLU A 66 6.89 11.64 1.57
C GLU A 66 7.11 12.06 3.03
N SER A 67 8.15 12.88 3.24
CA SER A 67 8.21 13.83 4.34
C SER A 67 8.01 15.24 3.79
N VAL A 68 6.97 15.42 2.97
CA VAL A 68 6.52 16.74 2.56
C VAL A 68 5.20 16.98 3.27
N VAL A 69 5.27 17.68 4.40
CA VAL A 69 4.34 18.74 4.82
C VAL A 69 4.67 19.18 6.25
N THR A 70 4.84 20.51 6.41
CA THR A 70 4.92 21.32 7.65
C THR A 70 6.32 21.80 8.07
N THR A 71 6.89 22.72 7.29
CA THR A 71 7.82 23.75 7.82
C THR A 71 7.60 25.04 7.02
N THR A 72 6.48 25.71 7.24
CA THR A 72 6.21 27.07 6.72
C THR A 72 5.55 27.92 7.81
N THR A 73 6.04 27.77 9.05
CA THR A 73 5.64 28.54 10.24
C THR A 73 6.86 28.98 11.04
N GLU A 74 8.00 29.26 10.38
CA GLU A 74 9.13 29.97 11.01
C GLU A 74 9.61 31.19 10.20
N LEU A 75 9.01 31.49 9.05
CA LEU A 75 9.41 32.62 8.19
C LEU A 75 8.45 33.81 8.21
N LEU A 76 7.46 33.83 9.12
CA LEU A 76 6.58 34.99 9.35
C LEU A 76 6.76 35.61 10.75
N ALA A 77 7.83 35.26 11.44
CA ALA A 77 8.07 35.69 12.81
C ALA A 77 9.44 36.31 13.04
N GLU A 78 10.00 37.05 12.06
CA GLU A 78 10.99 38.14 12.29
C GLU A 78 10.84 39.24 11.23
#